data_AF-A0A7V3WL25-F1
#
_entry.id   AF-A0A7V3WL25-F1
#
_cell.length_a   1.000
_cell.length_b   1.000
_cell.length_c   1.000
_cell.angle_alpha   90.00
_cell.angle_beta   90.00
_cell.angle_gamma   90.00
#
_symmetry.space_group_name_H-M   'P 1'
#
loop_
_entity.id
_entity.type
_entity.pdbx_description
1 polymer ?
#
loop_
_entity_poly.entity_id
_entity_poly.type
_entity_poly.pdbx_seq_one_letter_code
_entity_poly.pdbx_strand_id
1 'polypeptide(L)'
;MVDQKLEAHKINKPFQLLAAWLVGLVIVNGTFLTAARLISEPIWLRVVLVIASVINVPCFLICIFLLQTKFRPEMQDDKFYSEHLKQKYNSFSGKIEVYSEETKVLSKEIKELTISNTRLIRMVEDVQEQVAAFTYQTLYNNSDEMCATLFEGDNQGDAGSIIGGTNSMVHLKQSVNWDYVWVEVNDLLPKYKEIREKLASKGIRVRDTFGSNSFEKEVPSRFTLTVGLEIDIEHIQEIVKILLEFGLDSIDYANHDHQYNSMCVGKMYIGSYGYEQVPVISLNDSLVKEFLSPSISEERFWEILNSK
;
A
#
# COMPACT_ATOMS: atom_id res chain seq x y z
N MET A 1 -57.16 -21.90 -6.95
CA MET A 1 -56.19 -21.47 -5.92
C MET A 1 -54.87 -21.32 -6.65
N VAL A 2 -54.37 -20.09 -6.77
CA VAL A 2 -53.11 -19.80 -7.48
C VAL A 2 -52.01 -19.82 -6.44
N ASP A 3 -51.11 -20.81 -6.53
CA ASP A 3 -49.89 -20.86 -5.73
C ASP A 3 -48.96 -19.72 -6.16
N GLN A 4 -49.06 -18.57 -5.48
CA GLN A 4 -48.04 -17.53 -5.56
C GLN A 4 -46.80 -18.01 -4.81
N LYS A 5 -45.90 -18.66 -5.52
CA LYS A 5 -44.54 -18.96 -5.08
C LYS A 5 -43.82 -17.64 -4.78
N LEU A 6 -43.70 -17.29 -3.51
CA LEU A 6 -42.91 -16.15 -3.05
C LEU A 6 -41.43 -16.45 -3.32
N GLU A 7 -40.88 -15.88 -4.40
CA GLU A 7 -39.45 -15.98 -4.71
C GLU A 7 -38.65 -15.08 -3.75
N ALA A 8 -38.04 -15.69 -2.73
CA ALA A 8 -37.26 -15.01 -1.69
C ALA A 8 -36.12 -14.11 -2.25
N HIS A 9 -35.61 -14.44 -3.43
CA HIS A 9 -34.56 -13.68 -4.15
C HIS A 9 -35.00 -12.29 -4.67
N LYS A 10 -36.30 -11.97 -4.68
CA LYS A 10 -36.79 -10.64 -5.14
C LYS A 10 -37.09 -9.66 -3.99
N ILE A 11 -36.84 -10.03 -2.74
CA ILE A 11 -37.10 -9.20 -1.55
C ILE A 11 -35.79 -8.46 -1.18
N ASN A 12 -35.37 -7.55 -2.05
CA ASN A 12 -34.01 -6.95 -1.95
C ASN A 12 -34.08 -5.50 -1.46
N LYS A 13 -35.28 -4.96 -1.24
CA LYS A 13 -35.47 -3.62 -0.71
C LYS A 13 -35.76 -3.71 0.79
N PRO A 14 -35.01 -3.01 1.66
CA PRO A 14 -35.24 -2.98 3.11
C PRO A 14 -36.70 -2.70 3.53
N PHE A 15 -37.45 -1.98 2.68
CA PHE A 15 -38.87 -1.71 2.87
C PHE A 15 -39.78 -2.94 2.70
N GLN A 16 -39.44 -3.86 1.79
CA GLN A 16 -40.23 -5.07 1.53
C GLN A 16 -40.07 -6.10 2.65
N LEU A 17 -38.86 -6.22 3.20
CA LEU A 17 -38.61 -7.07 4.37
C LEU A 17 -39.40 -6.56 5.59
N LEU A 18 -39.44 -5.24 5.79
CA LEU A 18 -40.25 -4.62 6.85
C LEU A 18 -41.75 -4.91 6.69
N ALA A 19 -42.27 -4.82 5.47
CA ALA A 19 -43.67 -5.14 5.19
C ALA A 19 -44.00 -6.61 5.51
N ALA A 20 -43.12 -7.54 5.16
CA ALA A 20 -43.28 -8.96 5.47
C ALA A 20 -43.31 -9.22 7.00
N TRP A 21 -42.40 -8.58 7.75
CA TRP A 21 -42.37 -8.68 9.20
C TRP A 21 -43.61 -8.07 9.87
N LEU A 22 -44.15 -6.96 9.34
CA LEU A 22 -45.38 -6.34 9.85
C LEU A 22 -46.59 -7.26 9.65
N VAL A 23 -46.71 -7.89 8.49
CA VAL A 23 -47.75 -8.91 8.23
C VAL A 23 -47.61 -10.07 9.21
N GLY A 24 -46.38 -10.55 9.46
CA GLY A 24 -46.10 -11.57 10.48
C GLY A 24 -46.56 -11.16 11.89
N LEU A 25 -46.28 -9.91 12.29
CA LEU A 25 -46.71 -9.39 13.60
C LEU A 25 -48.24 -9.39 13.75
N VAL A 26 -48.95 -8.95 12.71
CA VAL A 26 -50.42 -8.93 12.71
C VAL A 26 -50.98 -10.34 12.84
N ILE A 27 -50.41 -11.31 12.14
CA ILE A 27 -50.82 -12.71 12.21
C ILE A 27 -50.60 -13.26 13.63
N VAL A 28 -49.40 -13.09 14.20
CA VAL A 28 -49.06 -13.63 15.53
C VAL A 28 -49.94 -13.04 16.63
N ASN A 29 -50.11 -11.71 16.64
CA ASN A 29 -50.99 -11.07 17.61
C ASN A 29 -52.46 -11.47 17.38
N GLY A 30 -52.89 -11.57 16.13
CA GLY A 30 -54.21 -12.08 15.78
C GLY A 30 -54.44 -13.49 16.35
N THR A 31 -53.44 -14.37 16.28
CA THR A 31 -53.51 -15.72 16.86
C THR A 31 -53.58 -15.66 18.39
N PHE A 32 -52.79 -14.81 19.06
CA PHE A 32 -52.83 -14.68 20.52
C PHE A 32 -54.17 -14.16 21.03
N LEU A 33 -54.72 -13.11 20.41
CA LEU A 33 -56.05 -12.59 20.77
C LEU A 33 -57.17 -13.59 20.46
N THR A 34 -57.07 -14.30 19.34
CA THR A 34 -58.04 -15.36 18.99
C THR A 34 -57.97 -16.52 19.98
N ALA A 35 -56.78 -16.99 20.34
CA ALA A 35 -56.60 -18.04 21.34
C ALA A 35 -57.09 -17.60 22.72
N ALA A 36 -56.81 -16.36 23.12
CA ALA A 36 -57.30 -15.78 24.37
C ALA A 36 -58.83 -15.78 24.44
N ARG A 37 -59.51 -15.54 23.31
CA ARG A 37 -60.97 -15.60 23.22
C ARG A 37 -61.52 -17.03 23.31
N LEU A 38 -60.83 -18.00 22.74
CA LEU A 38 -61.27 -19.41 22.69
C LEU A 38 -61.04 -20.15 24.01
N ILE A 39 -60.02 -19.77 24.78
CA ILE A 39 -59.70 -20.40 26.07
C ILE A 39 -60.61 -19.81 27.16
N SER A 40 -61.52 -20.63 27.68
CA SER A 40 -62.44 -20.26 28.77
C SER A 40 -61.79 -20.39 30.15
N GLU A 41 -60.99 -21.44 30.37
CA GLU A 41 -60.28 -21.71 31.62
C GLU A 41 -58.89 -22.27 31.32
N PRO A 42 -57.85 -21.94 32.12
CA PRO A 42 -57.87 -21.02 33.26
C PRO A 42 -57.72 -19.54 32.84
N ILE A 43 -58.34 -18.63 33.60
CA ILE A 43 -58.42 -17.18 33.29
C ILE A 43 -57.04 -16.52 33.17
N TRP A 44 -56.06 -16.93 33.97
CA TRP A 44 -54.71 -16.36 33.94
C TRP A 44 -54.06 -16.53 32.57
N LEU A 45 -54.35 -17.62 31.86
CA LEU A 45 -53.78 -17.91 30.54
C LEU A 45 -54.28 -16.91 29.48
N ARG A 46 -55.56 -16.55 29.54
CA ARG A 46 -56.15 -15.50 28.70
C ARG A 46 -55.49 -14.14 28.95
N VAL A 47 -55.31 -13.78 30.23
CA VAL A 47 -54.68 -12.52 30.62
C VAL A 47 -53.23 -12.46 30.14
N VAL A 48 -52.48 -13.56 30.28
CA VAL A 48 -51.09 -13.66 29.80
C VAL A 48 -51.01 -13.50 28.28
N LEU A 49 -51.91 -14.13 27.50
CA LEU A 49 -51.92 -13.99 26.04
C LEU A 49 -52.23 -12.56 25.58
N VAL A 50 -53.16 -11.87 26.26
CA VAL A 50 -53.46 -10.46 25.96
C VAL A 50 -52.26 -9.58 26.28
N ILE A 51 -51.65 -9.72 27.46
CA ILE A 51 -50.44 -8.98 27.85
C ILE A 51 -49.30 -9.26 26.87
N ALA A 52 -49.10 -10.52 26.47
CA ALA A 52 -48.09 -10.90 25.49
C ALA A 52 -48.31 -10.19 24.15
N SER A 53 -49.56 -10.11 23.65
CA SER A 53 -49.88 -9.39 22.40
C SER A 53 -49.60 -7.88 22.49
N VAL A 54 -49.84 -7.27 23.66
CA VAL A 54 -49.59 -5.84 23.89
C VAL A 54 -48.09 -5.55 23.98
N ILE A 55 -47.31 -6.38 24.67
CA ILE A 55 -45.84 -6.21 24.82
C ILE A 55 -45.10 -6.55 23.51
N ASN A 56 -45.63 -7.48 22.72
CA ASN A 56 -45.01 -7.90 21.46
C ASN A 56 -44.86 -6.74 20.47
N VAL A 57 -45.83 -5.82 20.42
CA VAL A 57 -45.79 -4.65 19.51
C VAL A 57 -44.62 -3.70 19.81
N PRO A 58 -44.45 -3.12 21.02
CA PRO A 58 -43.32 -2.24 21.31
C PRO A 58 -41.97 -2.98 21.25
N CYS A 59 -41.91 -4.24 21.69
CA CYS A 59 -40.69 -5.05 21.57
C CYS A 59 -40.27 -5.19 20.09
N PHE A 60 -41.21 -5.53 19.23
CA PHE A 60 -40.97 -5.68 17.80
C PHE A 60 -40.59 -4.34 17.12
N LEU A 61 -41.23 -3.23 17.48
CA LEU A 61 -40.87 -1.91 16.97
C LEU A 61 -39.45 -1.50 17.40
N ILE A 62 -39.04 -1.81 18.63
CA ILE A 62 -37.66 -1.59 19.10
C ILE A 62 -36.69 -2.46 18.30
N CYS A 63 -37.01 -3.73 18.05
CA CYS A 63 -36.18 -4.61 17.22
C CYS A 63 -36.02 -4.08 15.79
N ILE A 64 -37.11 -3.63 15.15
CA ILE A 64 -37.04 -3.00 13.83
C ILE A 64 -36.21 -1.72 13.88
N PHE A 65 -36.43 -0.87 14.89
CA PHE A 65 -35.66 0.35 15.06
C PHE A 65 -34.16 0.06 15.21
N LEU A 66 -33.79 -0.95 16.00
CA LEU A 66 -32.40 -1.39 16.14
C LEU A 66 -31.84 -1.95 14.81
N LEU A 67 -32.62 -2.72 14.06
CA LEU A 67 -32.22 -3.21 12.74
C LEU A 67 -31.98 -2.07 11.74
N GLN A 68 -32.84 -1.04 11.77
CA GLN A 68 -32.75 0.12 10.88
C GLN A 68 -31.68 1.14 11.28
N THR A 69 -31.30 1.23 12.55
CA THR A 69 -30.32 2.22 13.04
C THR A 69 -28.94 1.62 13.23
N LYS A 70 -28.85 0.44 13.85
CA LYS A 70 -27.59 -0.22 14.19
C LYS A 70 -27.11 -1.17 13.10
N PHE A 71 -28.01 -1.94 12.52
CA PHE A 71 -27.68 -2.99 11.53
C PHE A 71 -27.95 -2.56 10.09
N ARG A 72 -28.22 -1.27 9.86
CA ARG A 72 -28.38 -0.70 8.52
C ARG A 72 -27.19 -1.00 7.59
N PRO A 73 -25.92 -0.90 8.04
CA PRO A 73 -24.78 -1.20 7.17
C PRO A 73 -24.67 -2.69 6.82
N GLU A 74 -25.17 -3.58 7.68
CA GLU A 74 -25.09 -5.04 7.53
C GLU A 74 -26.20 -5.60 6.62
N MET A 75 -27.30 -4.86 6.44
CA MET A 75 -28.40 -5.20 5.53
C MET A 75 -28.35 -4.44 4.18
N GLN A 76 -27.29 -3.67 3.92
CA GLN A 76 -27.07 -3.06 2.60
C GLN A 76 -26.40 -4.08 1.67
N ASP A 77 -26.66 -3.98 0.37
CA ASP A 77 -26.01 -4.83 -0.66
C ASP A 77 -24.49 -4.92 -0.41
N ASP A 78 -23.91 -6.11 -0.62
CA ASP A 78 -22.53 -6.50 -0.25
C ASP A 78 -21.45 -5.44 -0.52
N LYS A 79 -21.67 -4.56 -1.50
CA LYS A 79 -20.81 -3.41 -1.83
C LYS A 79 -20.63 -2.44 -0.65
N PHE A 80 -21.69 -2.12 0.10
CA PHE A 80 -21.62 -1.20 1.25
C PHE A 80 -21.22 -1.92 2.55
N TYR A 81 -21.53 -3.21 2.69
CA TYR A 81 -21.07 -4.03 3.82
C TYR A 81 -19.54 -4.21 3.81
N SER A 82 -18.97 -4.38 2.61
CA SER A 82 -17.52 -4.40 2.39
C SER A 82 -16.84 -3.09 2.80
N GLU A 83 -17.49 -1.94 2.56
CA GLU A 83 -16.98 -0.64 3.01
C GLU A 83 -17.09 -0.47 4.54
N HIS A 84 -18.17 -0.98 5.17
CA HIS A 84 -18.33 -0.94 6.62
C HIS A 84 -17.32 -1.84 7.35
N LEU A 85 -17.01 -3.03 6.80
CA LEU A 85 -15.95 -3.91 7.31
C LEU A 85 -14.57 -3.27 7.15
N LYS A 86 -14.29 -2.61 6.01
CA LYS A 86 -13.06 -1.81 5.82
C LYS A 86 -12.94 -0.73 6.90
N GLN A 87 -14.03 -0.05 7.24
CA GLN A 87 -14.03 1.03 8.23
C GLN A 87 -13.79 0.54 9.68
N LYS A 88 -14.35 -0.61 10.06
CA LYS A 88 -14.08 -1.25 11.37
C LYS A 88 -12.67 -1.79 11.48
N TYR A 89 -12.12 -2.37 10.40
CA TYR A 89 -10.74 -2.87 10.36
C TYR A 89 -9.72 -1.72 10.49
N ASN A 90 -9.99 -0.59 9.83
CA ASN A 90 -9.16 0.61 9.92
C ASN A 90 -9.22 1.33 11.28
N SER A 91 -10.29 1.13 12.06
CA SER A 91 -10.43 1.72 13.41
C SER A 91 -9.66 0.95 14.48
N PHE A 92 -9.39 -0.35 14.26
CA PHE A 92 -8.65 -1.22 15.20
C PHE A 92 -7.15 -1.27 14.89
N SER A 93 -6.76 -1.15 13.62
CA SER A 93 -5.37 -0.94 13.19
C SER A 93 -5.17 0.56 12.97
N GLY A 94 -4.63 1.28 13.95
CA GLY A 94 -4.45 2.74 13.97
C GLY A 94 -3.81 3.40 12.74
N LYS A 95 -4.53 3.42 11.62
CA LYS A 95 -4.25 4.19 10.40
C LYS A 95 -5.42 5.12 10.18
N ILE A 96 -5.22 6.37 10.57
CA ILE A 96 -6.06 7.48 10.18
C ILE A 96 -5.86 7.67 8.67
N GLU A 97 -6.83 7.22 7.88
CA GLU A 97 -7.08 7.77 6.54
C GLU A 97 -8.53 8.25 6.50
N VAL A 98 -8.71 9.49 6.95
CA VAL A 98 -9.90 10.28 6.63
C VAL A 98 -9.70 10.75 5.18
N TYR A 99 -10.32 10.06 4.22
CA TYR A 99 -10.51 10.60 2.88
C TYR A 99 -11.66 11.64 2.94
N SER A 100 -11.41 12.78 3.57
CA SER A 100 -12.26 13.98 3.43
C SER A 100 -11.82 14.76 2.20
N GLU A 101 -12.67 15.63 1.66
CA GLU A 101 -12.33 16.52 0.53
C GLU A 101 -11.04 17.32 0.77
N GLU A 102 -10.65 17.57 2.02
CA GLU A 102 -9.37 18.19 2.37
C GLU A 102 -8.15 17.35 1.96
N THR A 103 -8.19 16.02 2.02
CA THR A 103 -7.04 15.19 1.57
C THR A 103 -6.90 15.16 0.06
N LYS A 104 -7.99 15.34 -0.70
CA LYS A 104 -7.90 15.55 -2.16
C LYS A 104 -7.22 16.88 -2.49
N VAL A 105 -7.54 17.95 -1.75
CA VAL A 105 -6.90 19.26 -1.92
C VAL A 105 -5.43 19.21 -1.49
N LEU A 106 -5.13 18.66 -0.31
CA LEU A 106 -3.76 18.47 0.18
C LEU A 106 -2.93 17.56 -0.72
N SER A 107 -3.49 16.46 -1.24
CA SER A 107 -2.76 15.59 -2.18
C SER A 107 -2.48 16.26 -3.52
N LYS A 108 -3.37 17.17 -3.95
CA LYS A 108 -3.15 17.99 -5.14
C LYS A 108 -2.04 19.02 -4.90
N GLU A 109 -2.04 19.67 -3.73
CA GLU A 109 -1.01 20.63 -3.34
C GLU A 109 0.35 19.95 -3.14
N ILE A 110 0.40 18.76 -2.53
CA ILE A 110 1.62 17.94 -2.43
C ILE A 110 2.12 17.54 -3.83
N LYS A 111 1.24 17.15 -4.75
CA LYS A 111 1.63 16.85 -6.13
C LYS A 111 2.21 18.07 -6.84
N GLU A 112 1.60 19.23 -6.70
CA GLU A 112 2.12 20.49 -7.27
C GLU A 112 3.46 20.89 -6.65
N LEU A 113 3.61 20.70 -5.33
CA LEU A 113 4.86 20.96 -4.61
C LEU A 113 5.98 20.00 -5.06
N THR A 114 5.67 18.72 -5.26
CA THR A 114 6.61 17.73 -5.79
C THR A 114 7.04 18.09 -7.20
N ILE A 115 6.11 18.46 -8.08
CA ILE A 115 6.42 18.91 -9.45
C ILE A 115 7.31 20.16 -9.42
N SER A 116 7.02 21.10 -8.51
CA SER A 116 7.84 22.31 -8.32
C SER A 116 9.24 21.97 -7.82
N ASN A 117 9.37 21.08 -6.84
CA ASN A 117 10.66 20.63 -6.31
C ASN A 117 11.48 19.88 -7.36
N THR A 118 10.86 19.00 -8.16
CA THR A 118 11.52 18.34 -9.29
C THR A 118 12.01 19.36 -10.32
N ARG A 119 11.23 20.42 -10.58
CA ARG A 119 11.66 21.52 -11.47
C ARG A 119 12.83 22.31 -10.87
N LEU A 120 12.82 22.56 -9.57
CA LEU A 120 13.93 23.24 -8.88
C LEU A 120 15.21 22.41 -8.91
N ILE A 121 15.11 21.09 -8.70
CA ILE A 121 16.26 20.17 -8.81
C ILE A 121 16.86 20.25 -10.22
N ARG A 122 16.04 20.18 -11.27
CA ARG A 122 16.52 20.34 -12.67
C ARG A 122 17.15 21.70 -12.92
N MET A 123 16.57 22.78 -12.40
CA MET A 123 17.18 24.11 -12.52
C MET A 123 18.53 24.21 -11.78
N VAL A 124 18.68 23.53 -10.65
CA VAL A 124 19.96 23.46 -9.92
C VAL A 124 20.99 22.64 -10.69
N GLU A 125 20.58 21.52 -11.30
CA GLU A 125 21.44 20.70 -12.18
C GLU A 125 21.92 21.52 -13.38
N ASP A 126 21.02 22.23 -14.07
CA ASP A 126 21.36 23.11 -15.20
C ASP A 126 22.31 24.24 -14.78
N VAL A 127 22.12 24.82 -13.59
CA VAL A 127 23.01 25.85 -13.05
C VAL A 127 24.38 25.26 -12.71
N GLN A 128 24.44 24.06 -12.15
CA GLN A 128 25.70 23.37 -11.87
C GLN A 128 26.48 23.08 -13.16
N GLU A 129 25.78 22.67 -14.22
CA GLU A 129 26.38 22.44 -15.54
C GLU A 129 26.91 23.75 -16.14
N GLN A 130 26.14 24.84 -16.05
CA GLN A 130 26.59 26.17 -16.49
C GLN A 130 27.79 26.67 -15.68
N VAL A 131 27.82 26.46 -14.36
CA VAL A 131 28.95 26.83 -13.50
C VAL A 131 30.19 26.00 -13.85
N ALA A 132 30.04 24.70 -14.14
CA ALA A 132 31.14 23.86 -14.57
C ALA A 132 31.71 24.31 -15.93
N ALA A 133 30.83 24.62 -16.89
CA ALA A 133 31.21 25.14 -18.20
C ALA A 133 31.91 26.51 -18.09
N PHE A 134 31.37 27.42 -17.27
CA PHE A 134 31.97 28.73 -17.01
C PHE A 134 33.32 28.63 -16.30
N THR A 135 33.47 27.70 -15.36
CA THR A 135 34.73 27.43 -14.68
C THR A 135 35.77 26.91 -15.67
N TYR A 136 35.40 25.99 -16.56
CA TYR A 136 36.27 25.50 -17.61
C TYR A 136 36.70 26.61 -18.59
N GLN A 137 35.75 27.46 -18.99
CA GLN A 137 36.02 28.59 -19.87
C GLN A 137 36.90 29.66 -19.22
N THR A 138 36.74 29.90 -17.91
CA THR A 138 37.59 30.82 -17.15
C THR A 138 39.01 30.29 -17.01
N LEU A 139 39.17 28.98 -16.77
CA LEU A 139 40.48 28.33 -16.71
C LEU A 139 41.19 28.32 -18.07
N TYR A 140 40.42 28.17 -19.17
CA TYR A 140 40.95 28.18 -20.54
C TYR A 140 41.26 29.61 -21.04
N ASN A 141 40.48 30.62 -20.68
CA ASN A 141 40.75 32.00 -21.08
C ASN A 141 41.89 32.64 -20.28
N ASN A 142 42.12 32.19 -19.03
CA ASN A 142 43.23 32.66 -18.20
C ASN A 142 44.55 31.90 -18.46
N SER A 143 44.57 30.87 -19.31
CA SER A 143 45.82 30.15 -19.64
C SER A 143 46.76 30.93 -20.57
N ASP A 144 46.28 31.99 -21.23
CA ASP A 144 47.14 32.90 -22.00
C ASP A 144 47.84 33.95 -21.12
N GLU A 145 47.33 34.23 -19.91
CA GLU A 145 47.98 35.14 -18.94
C GLU A 145 48.84 34.40 -17.89
N MET A 146 48.61 33.10 -17.66
CA MET A 146 49.31 32.35 -16.60
C MET A 146 50.62 31.67 -17.05
N CYS A 147 50.91 31.62 -18.36
CA CYS A 147 52.19 31.09 -18.86
C CYS A 147 53.39 32.03 -18.69
N ALA A 148 53.20 33.27 -18.20
CA ALA A 148 54.27 34.24 -18.00
C ALA A 148 54.71 34.42 -16.53
N THR A 149 54.03 33.82 -15.55
CA THR A 149 54.30 34.05 -14.11
C THR A 149 54.77 32.80 -13.34
N LEU A 150 54.97 31.67 -14.00
CA LEU A 150 55.46 30.44 -13.36
C LEU A 150 56.98 30.21 -13.44
N PHE A 151 57.77 31.18 -13.93
CA PHE A 151 59.23 31.03 -14.00
C PHE A 151 60.09 32.08 -13.28
N GLU A 152 59.51 33.02 -12.52
CA GLU A 152 60.33 33.90 -11.67
C GLU A 152 59.67 34.13 -10.31
N GLY A 153 60.35 33.71 -9.24
CA GLY A 153 60.18 34.29 -7.91
C GLY A 153 59.78 33.33 -6.79
N ASP A 154 60.78 32.94 -6.00
CA ASP A 154 60.64 32.58 -4.58
C ASP A 154 59.69 33.55 -3.85
N ASN A 155 58.61 33.05 -3.23
CA ASN A 155 58.19 33.45 -1.89
C ASN A 155 56.96 32.69 -1.37
N GLN A 156 57.04 32.30 -0.10
CA GLN A 156 56.00 31.74 0.74
C GLN A 156 54.75 32.64 0.82
N GLY A 157 53.57 32.05 0.70
CA GLY A 157 52.32 32.67 1.15
C GLY A 157 51.05 32.22 0.41
N ASP A 158 50.33 31.26 0.99
CA ASP A 158 48.85 31.20 1.00
C ASP A 158 48.05 31.03 -0.31
N ALA A 159 48.41 30.05 -1.15
CA ALA A 159 47.54 29.56 -2.23
C ALA A 159 46.91 28.18 -1.94
N GLY A 160 46.86 27.75 -0.67
CA GLY A 160 46.34 26.43 -0.26
C GLY A 160 44.88 26.39 0.17
N SER A 161 44.23 27.53 0.41
CA SER A 161 42.93 27.57 1.10
C SER A 161 41.69 27.48 0.18
N ILE A 162 41.82 27.65 -1.13
CA ILE A 162 40.65 27.72 -2.03
C ILE A 162 40.35 26.35 -2.71
N ILE A 163 41.32 25.43 -2.75
CA ILE A 163 41.19 24.14 -3.47
C ILE A 163 40.75 22.99 -2.53
N GLY A 164 40.79 23.18 -1.21
CA GLY A 164 40.37 22.15 -0.24
C GLY A 164 38.85 21.92 -0.16
N GLY A 165 38.05 22.88 -0.60
CA GLY A 165 36.58 22.82 -0.50
C GLY A 165 35.89 22.00 -1.59
N THR A 166 36.49 21.90 -2.79
CA THR A 166 35.85 21.29 -3.97
C THR A 166 36.12 19.79 -4.09
N ASN A 167 37.25 19.28 -3.60
CA ASN A 167 37.54 17.84 -3.64
C ASN A 167 36.73 17.02 -2.61
N SER A 168 36.12 17.68 -1.62
CA SER A 168 35.30 17.01 -0.59
C SER A 168 33.87 16.71 -1.05
N MET A 169 33.40 17.29 -2.16
CA MET A 169 32.06 17.03 -2.73
C MET A 169 32.05 15.97 -3.84
N VAL A 170 33.20 15.61 -4.41
CA VAL A 170 33.31 14.63 -5.51
C VAL A 170 33.42 13.18 -4.99
N HIS A 171 33.58 12.97 -3.67
CA HIS A 171 33.72 11.64 -3.07
C HIS A 171 32.61 11.23 -2.09
N LEU A 172 31.48 11.92 -2.05
CA LEU A 172 30.27 11.34 -1.49
C LEU A 172 29.75 10.31 -2.48
N LYS A 173 30.09 9.02 -2.28
CA LYS A 173 29.36 7.90 -2.89
C LYS A 173 27.88 8.23 -2.77
N GLN A 174 27.21 8.46 -3.89
CA GLN A 174 25.76 8.63 -3.99
C GLN A 174 25.10 7.44 -3.28
N SER A 175 24.77 7.59 -2.00
CA SER A 175 23.98 6.61 -1.30
C SER A 175 22.56 6.78 -1.79
N VAL A 176 22.03 5.75 -2.44
CA VAL A 176 20.62 5.66 -2.83
C VAL A 176 19.74 6.02 -1.62
N ASN A 177 18.79 6.94 -1.79
CA ASN A 177 17.92 7.40 -0.70
C ASN A 177 16.77 6.39 -0.48
N TRP A 178 16.68 5.81 0.72
CA TRP A 178 15.68 4.78 1.05
C TRP A 178 14.43 5.30 1.80
N ASP A 179 14.31 6.61 2.01
CA ASP A 179 13.29 7.20 2.89
C ASP A 179 11.85 7.06 2.40
N TYR A 180 11.62 6.84 1.10
CA TYR A 180 10.29 6.59 0.53
C TYR A 180 10.03 5.12 0.22
N VAL A 181 11.06 4.27 0.31
CA VAL A 181 10.94 2.84 0.03
C VAL A 181 10.63 2.09 1.32
N TRP A 182 9.57 1.30 1.27
CA TRP A 182 9.10 0.46 2.36
C TRP A 182 9.49 -0.99 2.11
N VAL A 183 10.56 -1.44 2.75
CA VAL A 183 11.06 -2.82 2.63
C VAL A 183 10.49 -3.69 3.75
N GLU A 184 9.86 -4.79 3.38
CA GLU A 184 9.38 -5.84 4.30
C GLU A 184 10.08 -7.16 3.99
N VAL A 185 10.37 -7.93 5.04
CA VAL A 185 11.11 -9.20 4.89
C VAL A 185 10.35 -10.32 5.55
N ASN A 186 10.25 -11.46 4.86
CA ASN A 186 9.68 -12.67 5.39
C ASN A 186 10.60 -13.28 6.46
N ASP A 187 10.10 -13.39 7.69
CA ASP A 187 10.88 -13.87 8.83
C ASP A 187 11.05 -15.40 8.89
N LEU A 188 10.32 -16.12 8.02
CA LEU A 188 10.46 -17.57 7.83
C LEU A 188 11.58 -17.94 6.83
N LEU A 189 12.25 -16.96 6.20
CA LEU A 189 13.38 -17.24 5.31
C LEU A 189 14.56 -17.87 6.09
N PRO A 190 15.21 -18.93 5.57
CA PRO A 190 16.31 -19.62 6.26
C PRO A 190 17.47 -18.72 6.71
N LYS A 191 17.71 -17.62 5.98
CA LYS A 191 18.79 -16.65 6.23
C LYS A 191 18.27 -15.27 6.66
N TYR A 192 17.08 -15.21 7.25
CA TYR A 192 16.40 -13.96 7.59
C TYR A 192 17.27 -12.97 8.37
N LYS A 193 17.97 -13.42 9.41
CA LYS A 193 18.83 -12.55 10.23
C LYS A 193 19.99 -11.95 9.42
N GLU A 194 20.66 -12.78 8.63
CA GLU A 194 21.80 -12.36 7.81
C GLU A 194 21.38 -11.39 6.70
N ILE A 195 20.24 -11.65 6.06
CA ILE A 195 19.64 -10.73 5.08
C ILE A 195 19.37 -9.38 5.73
N ARG A 196 18.73 -9.35 6.90
CA ARG A 196 18.40 -8.11 7.60
C ARG A 196 19.64 -7.32 8.03
N GLU A 197 20.67 -8.01 8.53
CA GLU A 197 21.95 -7.38 8.89
C GLU A 197 22.65 -6.79 7.66
N LYS A 198 22.63 -7.50 6.52
CA LYS A 198 23.22 -7.01 5.27
C LYS A 198 22.46 -5.79 4.74
N LEU A 199 21.13 -5.81 4.75
CA LEU A 199 20.29 -4.65 4.39
C LEU A 199 20.61 -3.44 5.28
N ALA A 200 20.68 -3.65 6.61
CA ALA A 200 21.01 -2.60 7.55
C ALA A 200 22.42 -2.02 7.32
N SER A 201 23.42 -2.87 7.00
CA SER A 201 24.79 -2.43 6.67
C SER A 201 24.87 -1.53 5.43
N LYS A 202 23.84 -1.58 4.58
CA LYS A 202 23.69 -0.78 3.37
C LYS A 202 22.79 0.45 3.55
N GLY A 203 22.34 0.72 4.78
CA GLY A 203 21.40 1.81 5.07
C GLY A 203 19.95 1.50 4.68
N ILE A 204 19.63 0.26 4.32
CA ILE A 204 18.28 -0.16 3.93
C ILE A 204 17.51 -0.56 5.19
N ARG A 205 16.51 0.24 5.53
CA ARG A 205 15.67 -0.01 6.71
C ARG A 205 14.55 -1.00 6.38
N VAL A 206 14.61 -2.17 7.00
CA VAL A 206 13.45 -3.08 7.06
C VAL A 206 12.39 -2.45 7.99
N ARG A 207 11.24 -2.10 7.41
CA ARG A 207 10.17 -1.38 8.12
C ARG A 207 9.17 -2.31 8.78
N ASP A 208 8.94 -3.48 8.20
CA ASP A 208 8.06 -4.49 8.74
C ASP A 208 8.52 -5.91 8.39
N THR A 209 7.88 -6.90 8.99
CA THR A 209 8.14 -8.33 8.79
C THR A 209 6.85 -9.10 8.63
N PHE A 210 6.83 -10.04 7.70
CA PHE A 210 5.68 -10.92 7.44
C PHE A 210 6.14 -12.39 7.46
N GLY A 211 5.21 -13.34 7.36
CA GLY A 211 5.53 -14.78 7.46
C GLY A 211 4.93 -15.41 8.71
N SER A 212 5.56 -15.23 9.88
CA SER A 212 5.06 -15.78 11.16
C SER A 212 3.67 -15.27 11.55
N ASN A 213 3.29 -14.11 11.01
CA ASN A 213 2.03 -13.40 11.26
C ASN A 213 1.01 -13.63 10.12
N SER A 214 1.36 -14.41 9.10
CA SER A 214 0.47 -14.79 8.00
C SER A 214 -0.51 -15.88 8.43
N PHE A 215 -1.64 -15.97 7.71
CA PHE A 215 -2.66 -17.01 7.95
C PHE A 215 -2.07 -18.42 7.75
N GLU A 216 -1.27 -18.60 6.71
CA GLU A 216 -0.48 -19.80 6.44
C GLU A 216 0.99 -19.52 6.77
N LYS A 217 1.55 -20.26 7.71
CA LYS A 217 2.93 -20.10 8.21
C LYS A 217 3.84 -21.10 7.52
N GLU A 218 4.14 -20.84 6.26
CA GLU A 218 4.97 -21.73 5.45
C GLU A 218 6.25 -21.01 5.03
N VAL A 219 7.36 -21.75 4.99
CA VAL A 219 8.59 -21.18 4.41
C VAL A 219 8.35 -21.05 2.91
N PRO A 220 8.61 -19.87 2.29
CA PRO A 220 8.45 -19.70 0.86
C PRO A 220 9.20 -20.79 0.08
N SER A 221 8.52 -21.46 -0.83
CA SER A 221 9.13 -22.50 -1.67
C SER A 221 10.11 -21.91 -2.69
N ARG A 222 10.02 -20.61 -2.96
CA ARG A 222 10.97 -19.84 -3.77
C ARG A 222 11.40 -18.58 -3.04
N PHE A 223 12.66 -18.19 -3.26
CA PHE A 223 13.16 -16.92 -2.76
C PHE A 223 12.89 -15.81 -3.79
N THR A 224 11.75 -15.15 -3.64
CA THR A 224 11.26 -14.13 -4.57
C THR A 224 11.33 -12.73 -3.97
N LEU A 225 11.75 -11.76 -4.78
CA LEU A 225 11.58 -10.33 -4.50
C LEU A 225 10.34 -9.82 -5.25
N THR A 226 9.32 -9.36 -4.54
CA THR A 226 8.21 -8.63 -5.16
C THR A 226 8.45 -7.13 -5.06
N VAL A 227 8.41 -6.45 -6.20
CA VAL A 227 8.56 -5.01 -6.36
C VAL A 227 7.20 -4.39 -6.65
N GLY A 228 6.86 -3.37 -5.87
CA GLY A 228 5.69 -2.54 -6.05
C GLY A 228 5.87 -1.39 -7.03
N LEU A 229 4.83 -0.56 -7.17
CA LEU A 229 4.84 0.59 -8.08
C LEU A 229 5.70 1.75 -7.53
N GLU A 230 6.16 2.65 -8.40
CA GLU A 230 6.87 3.89 -8.03
C GLU A 230 8.16 3.64 -7.21
N ILE A 231 8.91 2.61 -7.57
CA ILE A 231 10.26 2.35 -7.05
C ILE A 231 11.24 2.53 -8.20
N ASP A 232 12.29 3.32 -7.97
CA ASP A 232 13.29 3.59 -8.98
C ASP A 232 14.17 2.36 -9.25
N ILE A 233 14.71 2.31 -10.47
CA ILE A 233 15.51 1.20 -10.99
C ILE A 233 16.70 0.92 -10.08
N GLU A 234 17.33 1.97 -9.55
CA GLU A 234 18.52 1.89 -8.71
C GLU A 234 18.26 1.14 -7.41
N HIS A 235 17.10 1.34 -6.78
CA HIS A 235 16.71 0.64 -5.55
C HIS A 235 16.45 -0.83 -5.79
N ILE A 236 15.77 -1.12 -6.90
CA ILE A 236 15.48 -2.51 -7.30
C ILE A 236 16.81 -3.22 -7.56
N GLN A 237 17.70 -2.61 -8.34
CA GLN A 237 19.02 -3.17 -8.64
C GLN A 237 19.88 -3.34 -7.38
N GLU A 238 19.89 -2.39 -6.44
CA GLU A 238 20.68 -2.51 -5.20
C GLU A 238 20.15 -3.64 -4.30
N ILE A 239 18.81 -3.79 -4.16
CA ILE A 239 18.24 -4.93 -3.42
C ILE A 239 18.56 -6.24 -4.14
N VAL A 240 18.38 -6.32 -5.46
CA VAL A 240 18.70 -7.55 -6.22
C VAL A 240 20.16 -7.94 -6.03
N LYS A 241 21.11 -6.99 -6.12
CA LYS A 241 22.54 -7.24 -5.85
C LYS A 241 22.77 -7.85 -4.47
N ILE A 242 22.10 -7.33 -3.44
CA ILE A 242 22.23 -7.84 -2.07
C ILE A 242 21.64 -9.25 -1.97
N LEU A 243 20.43 -9.48 -2.49
CA LEU A 243 19.72 -10.73 -2.32
C LEU A 243 20.28 -11.88 -3.15
N LEU A 244 20.97 -11.59 -4.26
CA LEU A 244 21.71 -12.60 -5.02
C LEU A 244 22.77 -13.31 -4.17
N GLU A 245 23.43 -12.61 -3.23
CA GLU A 245 24.37 -13.23 -2.28
C GLU A 245 23.69 -14.28 -1.37
N PHE A 246 22.37 -14.18 -1.20
CA PHE A 246 21.57 -15.07 -0.38
C PHE A 246 20.78 -16.11 -1.19
N GLY A 247 20.93 -16.12 -2.52
CA GLY A 247 20.29 -17.07 -3.43
C GLY A 247 18.92 -16.64 -3.93
N LEU A 248 18.71 -15.34 -4.19
CA LEU A 248 17.50 -14.84 -4.84
C LEU A 248 17.25 -15.60 -6.16
N ASP A 249 16.07 -16.20 -6.27
CA ASP A 249 15.68 -17.09 -7.37
C ASP A 249 14.84 -16.36 -8.41
N SER A 250 13.98 -15.44 -7.96
CA SER A 250 13.02 -14.77 -8.85
C SER A 250 12.68 -13.36 -8.43
N ILE A 251 12.18 -12.60 -9.40
CA ILE A 251 11.63 -11.27 -9.23
C ILE A 251 10.19 -11.22 -9.75
N ASP A 252 9.36 -10.50 -9.03
CA ASP A 252 7.96 -10.29 -9.33
C ASP A 252 7.65 -8.79 -9.33
N TYR A 253 6.85 -8.34 -10.28
CA TYR A 253 6.38 -6.97 -10.37
C TYR A 253 4.86 -6.92 -10.17
N ALA A 254 4.43 -6.25 -9.09
CA ALA A 254 3.05 -6.21 -8.61
C ALA A 254 2.18 -5.23 -9.42
N ASN A 255 2.15 -5.37 -10.74
CA ASN A 255 1.38 -4.54 -11.68
C ASN A 255 0.03 -5.15 -12.10
N HIS A 256 -0.29 -6.35 -11.62
CA HIS A 256 -1.31 -7.20 -12.26
C HIS A 256 -2.74 -7.07 -11.71
N ASP A 257 -2.98 -6.26 -10.69
CA ASP A 257 -4.32 -6.16 -10.11
C ASP A 257 -4.67 -4.74 -9.66
N HIS A 258 -5.52 -4.06 -10.44
CA HIS A 258 -5.98 -2.70 -10.17
C HIS A 258 -6.62 -2.52 -8.78
N GLN A 259 -7.04 -3.61 -8.12
CA GLN A 259 -7.58 -3.58 -6.76
C GLN A 259 -6.53 -3.60 -5.63
N TYR A 260 -5.29 -4.01 -5.91
CA TYR A 260 -4.19 -4.08 -4.94
C TYR A 260 -3.06 -3.07 -5.22
N ASN A 261 -3.07 -2.39 -6.38
CA ASN A 261 -2.02 -1.45 -6.79
C ASN A 261 -1.73 -0.34 -5.75
N SER A 262 -2.73 0.17 -5.02
CA SER A 262 -2.50 1.20 -3.99
C SER A 262 -1.79 0.67 -2.73
N MET A 263 -1.87 -0.63 -2.45
CA MET A 263 -1.23 -1.24 -1.28
C MET A 263 0.26 -1.55 -1.50
N CYS A 264 0.71 -1.52 -2.76
CA CYS A 264 2.08 -1.88 -3.16
C CYS A 264 2.92 -0.67 -3.61
N VAL A 265 2.39 0.56 -3.65
CA VAL A 265 3.17 1.75 -4.02
C VAL A 265 4.33 1.97 -3.04
N GLY A 266 5.54 2.11 -3.56
CA GLY A 266 6.76 2.33 -2.79
C GLY A 266 7.19 1.13 -1.92
N LYS A 267 6.63 -0.07 -2.15
CA LYS A 267 6.90 -1.24 -1.31
C LYS A 267 7.69 -2.34 -2.01
N MET A 268 8.61 -2.96 -1.26
CA MET A 268 9.29 -4.19 -1.66
C MET A 268 9.11 -5.28 -0.61
N TYR A 269 8.80 -6.48 -1.07
CA TYR A 269 8.61 -7.66 -0.23
C TYR A 269 9.67 -8.70 -0.56
N ILE A 270 10.45 -9.09 0.45
CA ILE A 270 11.53 -10.06 0.32
C ILE A 270 11.05 -11.41 0.86
N GLY A 271 10.95 -12.42 0.00
CA GLY A 271 10.38 -13.74 0.32
C GLY A 271 8.85 -13.78 0.25
N SER A 272 8.26 -13.11 -0.74
CA SER A 272 6.80 -13.09 -0.95
C SER A 272 6.27 -14.42 -1.48
N TYR A 273 4.99 -14.73 -1.19
CA TYR A 273 4.28 -15.92 -1.69
C TYR A 273 3.55 -15.70 -3.02
N GLY A 274 3.73 -14.53 -3.65
CA GLY A 274 2.98 -14.13 -4.85
C GLY A 274 3.15 -15.06 -6.06
N TYR A 275 4.17 -15.93 -6.04
CA TYR A 275 4.49 -16.88 -7.10
C TYR A 275 3.54 -18.09 -7.18
N GLU A 276 2.75 -18.39 -6.14
CA GLU A 276 1.90 -19.60 -6.15
C GLU A 276 0.68 -19.46 -7.06
N GLN A 277 0.29 -18.23 -7.37
CA GLN A 277 -0.88 -17.91 -8.19
C GLN A 277 -0.53 -17.08 -9.43
N VAL A 278 0.69 -16.53 -9.51
CA VAL A 278 1.11 -15.60 -10.57
C VAL A 278 2.49 -16.00 -11.11
N PRO A 279 2.71 -15.97 -12.44
CA PRO A 279 4.04 -16.17 -13.01
C PRO A 279 5.05 -15.14 -12.46
N VAL A 280 6.27 -15.61 -12.19
CA VAL A 280 7.40 -14.81 -11.73
C VAL A 280 8.58 -14.97 -12.68
N ILE A 281 9.42 -13.95 -12.76
CA ILE A 281 10.59 -13.94 -13.62
C ILE A 281 11.73 -14.66 -12.87
N SER A 282 12.18 -15.78 -13.41
CA SER A 282 13.31 -16.54 -12.85
C SER A 282 14.62 -15.87 -13.23
N LEU A 283 15.45 -15.55 -12.24
CA LEU A 283 16.73 -14.87 -12.43
C LEU A 283 17.81 -15.89 -12.81
N ASN A 284 18.15 -15.97 -14.09
CA ASN A 284 19.33 -16.69 -14.56
C ASN A 284 20.54 -15.76 -14.72
N ASP A 285 21.75 -16.32 -14.82
CA ASP A 285 22.99 -15.54 -14.90
C ASP A 285 23.02 -14.53 -16.06
N SER A 286 22.37 -14.84 -17.18
CA SER A 286 22.29 -13.93 -18.33
C SER A 286 21.39 -12.74 -18.02
N LEU A 287 20.21 -13.02 -17.47
CA LEU A 287 19.22 -12.01 -17.13
C LEU A 287 19.72 -11.12 -16.00
N VAL A 288 20.39 -11.69 -14.99
CA VAL A 288 21.00 -10.92 -13.89
C VAL A 288 22.04 -9.93 -14.42
N LYS A 289 22.89 -10.34 -15.36
CA LYS A 289 23.90 -9.45 -15.96
C LYS A 289 23.27 -8.31 -16.74
N GLU A 290 22.22 -8.60 -17.51
CA GLU A 290 21.46 -7.59 -18.25
C GLU A 290 20.75 -6.63 -17.29
N PHE A 291 20.03 -7.18 -16.32
CA PHE A 291 19.21 -6.47 -15.33
C PHE A 291 20.04 -5.53 -14.43
N LEU A 292 21.26 -5.92 -14.08
CA LEU A 292 22.18 -5.14 -13.26
C LEU A 292 23.15 -4.27 -14.07
N SER A 293 23.01 -4.23 -15.41
CA SER A 293 23.88 -3.41 -16.25
C SER A 293 23.62 -1.92 -15.99
N PRO A 294 24.66 -1.09 -15.80
CA PRO A 294 24.50 0.37 -15.73
C PRO A 294 23.98 0.99 -17.04
N SER A 295 24.05 0.25 -18.15
CA SER A 295 23.65 0.71 -19.48
C SER A 295 22.26 0.23 -19.91
N ILE A 296 21.49 -0.42 -19.02
CA ILE A 296 20.14 -0.86 -19.36
C ILE A 296 19.25 0.37 -19.55
N SER A 297 18.47 0.40 -20.64
CA SER A 297 17.46 1.46 -20.81
C SER A 297 16.29 1.22 -19.87
N GLU A 298 15.65 2.30 -19.42
CA GLU A 298 14.44 2.24 -18.59
C GLU A 298 13.35 1.39 -19.25
N GLU A 299 13.12 1.59 -20.55
CA GLU A 299 12.16 0.79 -21.33
C GLU A 299 12.47 -0.71 -21.26
N ARG A 300 13.74 -1.09 -21.44
CA ARG A 300 14.16 -2.49 -21.40
C ARG A 300 14.06 -3.09 -20.01
N PHE A 301 14.41 -2.31 -18.99
CA PHE A 301 14.29 -2.74 -17.60
C PHE A 301 12.84 -3.10 -17.24
N TRP A 302 11.91 -2.21 -17.58
CA TRP A 302 10.49 -2.45 -17.34
C TRP A 302 9.90 -3.52 -18.26
N GLU A 303 10.40 -3.68 -19.49
CA GLU A 303 10.03 -4.79 -20.37
C GLU A 303 10.38 -6.13 -19.72
N ILE A 304 11.58 -6.26 -19.16
CA ILE A 304 12.01 -7.46 -18.43
C ILE A 304 11.06 -7.72 -17.25
N LEU A 305 10.79 -6.72 -16.40
CA LEU A 305 9.91 -6.87 -15.24
C LEU A 305 8.45 -7.19 -15.58
N ASN A 306 8.01 -6.88 -16.80
CA ASN A 306 6.66 -7.20 -17.28
C ASN A 306 6.61 -8.45 -18.18
N SER A 307 7.74 -9.13 -18.44
CA SER A 307 7.84 -10.25 -19.40
C SER A 307 7.27 -11.60 -18.93
N LYS A 308 6.34 -11.59 -17.97
CA LYS A 308 5.74 -12.78 -17.34
C LYS A 308 5.01 -13.70 -18.31
#